data_AF-A0A928ZS17-F1
#
_entry.id   AF-A0A928ZS17-F1
#
_cell.length_a   1.000
_cell.length_b   1.000
_cell.length_c   1.000
_cell.angle_alpha   90.00
_cell.angle_beta   90.00
_cell.angle_gamma   90.00
#
_symmetry.space_group_name_H-M   'P 1'
#
loop_
_entity.id
_entity.type
_entity.pdbx_description
1 polymer ?
#
loop_
_entity_poly.entity_id
_entity_poly.type
_entity_poly.pdbx_seq_one_letter_code
_entity_poly.pdbx_strand_id
1 'polypeptide(L)'
;GRVWFPNARILIDQRDDTKLYLALNKGGAFKFFRHNKLVLSDTQFSLQVRVGSNVKNAVGHLVGDYQYDIQDDQITIEGPLGWAKQKQMTPLNLMILRVVMLTVGRFFPNLIRKLLQKMLITGKNDAPFRFQRTFHWQDGHWTLNDQLIATDGWSKVLTAGIGSDQTSIYVVMSRTFQAGQLQPWKDLTSEINALSSNQPLEVERQL
;
A
#
# COMPACT_ATOMS: atom_id res chain seq x y z
N GLY A 1 10.34 1.19 23.06
CA GLY A 1 10.69 -0.20 22.71
C GLY A 1 9.96 -0.63 21.46
N ARG A 2 10.45 -1.70 20.83
CA ARG A 2 9.91 -2.27 19.59
C ARG A 2 9.05 -3.50 19.87
N VAL A 3 7.92 -3.61 19.18
CA VAL A 3 6.99 -4.76 19.27
C VAL A 3 6.67 -5.26 17.87
N TRP A 4 6.91 -6.55 17.64
CA TRP A 4 6.68 -7.20 16.36
C TRP A 4 5.57 -8.24 16.45
N PHE A 5 4.58 -8.14 15.55
CA PHE A 5 3.46 -9.07 15.44
C PHE A 5 3.59 -9.90 14.15
N PRO A 6 4.27 -11.07 14.17
CA PRO A 6 4.61 -11.81 12.95
C PRO A 6 3.41 -12.26 12.13
N ASN A 7 2.34 -12.72 12.79
CA ASN A 7 1.14 -13.20 12.10
C ASN A 7 0.32 -12.07 11.46
N ALA A 8 0.31 -10.88 12.08
CA ALA A 8 -0.34 -9.71 11.52
C ALA A 8 0.56 -8.96 10.53
N ARG A 9 1.87 -9.24 10.59
CA ARG A 9 2.95 -8.52 9.92
C ARG A 9 2.93 -7.01 10.19
N ILE A 10 2.77 -6.67 11.46
CA ILE A 10 2.73 -5.30 11.97
C ILE A 10 3.91 -5.08 12.91
N LEU A 11 4.65 -4.01 12.67
CA LEU A 11 5.73 -3.55 13.53
C LEU A 11 5.31 -2.25 14.22
N ILE A 12 5.57 -2.16 15.51
CA ILE A 12 5.46 -0.92 16.28
C ILE A 12 6.84 -0.60 16.80
N ASP A 13 7.39 0.55 16.43
CA ASP A 13 8.66 1.04 16.97
C ASP A 13 8.41 2.33 17.72
N GLN A 14 8.76 2.35 19.01
CA GLN A 14 8.63 3.53 19.86
C GLN A 14 10.01 3.87 20.41
N ARG A 15 10.52 5.05 20.08
CA ARG A 15 11.82 5.57 20.51
C ARG A 15 11.67 7.02 20.90
N ASP A 16 12.21 7.38 22.07
CA ASP A 16 12.12 8.74 22.60
C ASP A 16 10.67 9.27 22.57
N ASP A 17 10.42 10.37 21.89
CA ASP A 17 9.12 11.03 21.72
C ASP A 17 8.35 10.52 20.48
N THR A 18 8.89 9.54 19.76
CA THR A 18 8.35 9.05 18.48
C THR A 18 7.66 7.70 18.58
N LYS A 19 6.69 7.46 17.69
CA LYS A 19 6.01 6.17 17.54
C LYS A 19 5.67 5.90 16.08
N LEU A 20 6.21 4.80 15.55
CA LEU A 20 6.00 4.33 14.20
C LEU A 20 5.11 3.07 14.23
N TYR A 21 4.00 3.09 13.51
CA TYR A 21 3.17 1.92 13.23
C TYR A 21 3.34 1.54 11.76
N LEU A 22 3.81 0.34 11.49
CA LEU A 22 4.25 -0.07 10.16
C LEU A 22 3.61 -1.41 9.76
N ALA A 23 2.98 -1.44 8.59
CA ALA A 23 2.36 -2.64 8.02
C ALA A 23 3.27 -3.27 6.95
N LEU A 24 4.04 -4.29 7.34
CA LEU A 24 4.99 -4.97 6.44
C LEU A 24 4.27 -5.79 5.35
N ASN A 25 3.04 -6.22 5.60
CA ASN A 25 2.20 -6.87 4.59
C ASN A 25 1.52 -5.93 3.60
N LYS A 26 1.71 -4.60 3.71
CA LYS A 26 1.14 -3.59 2.82
C LYS A 26 2.22 -2.64 2.29
N GLY A 27 3.34 -3.23 1.87
CA GLY A 27 4.47 -2.51 1.30
C GLY A 27 5.08 -1.45 2.22
N GLY A 28 4.90 -1.58 3.54
CA GLY A 28 5.41 -0.61 4.50
C GLY A 28 4.58 0.65 4.64
N ALA A 29 3.27 0.60 4.35
CA ALA A 29 2.35 1.66 4.74
C ALA A 29 2.43 1.90 6.25
N PHE A 30 2.44 3.17 6.67
CA PHE A 30 2.74 3.51 8.06
C PHE A 30 1.99 4.75 8.58
N LYS A 31 2.00 4.87 9.90
CA LYS A 31 1.68 6.10 10.62
C LYS A 31 2.79 6.44 11.58
N PHE A 32 3.26 7.67 11.51
CA PHE A 32 4.31 8.20 12.34
C PHE A 32 3.77 9.30 13.25
N PHE A 33 4.08 9.18 14.54
CA PHE A 33 3.69 10.10 15.58
C PHE A 33 4.92 10.66 16.27
N ARG A 34 4.86 11.94 16.64
CA ARG A 34 5.83 12.61 17.51
C ARG A 34 5.06 13.36 18.58
N HIS A 35 5.48 13.27 19.84
CA HIS A 35 4.73 13.83 20.98
C HIS A 35 3.24 13.43 20.97
N ASN A 36 2.95 12.18 20.62
CA ASN A 36 1.58 11.62 20.49
C ASN A 36 0.67 12.34 19.46
N LYS A 37 1.23 13.14 18.55
CA LYS A 37 0.51 13.77 17.44
C LYS A 37 0.90 13.09 16.13
N LEU A 38 -0.08 12.86 15.25
CA LEU A 38 0.17 12.31 13.92
C LEU A 38 0.97 13.33 13.11
N VAL A 39 2.19 12.96 12.72
CA VAL A 39 3.07 13.78 11.87
C VAL A 39 2.89 13.38 10.42
N LEU A 40 2.90 12.08 10.13
CA LEU A 40 2.75 11.57 8.77
C LEU A 40 1.96 10.26 8.73
N SER A 41 1.04 10.17 7.78
CA SER A 41 0.38 8.94 7.35
C SER A 41 0.76 8.70 5.89
N ASP A 42 1.14 7.47 5.56
CA ASP A 42 1.68 7.13 4.24
C ASP A 42 1.14 5.78 3.79
N THR A 43 0.48 5.77 2.63
CA THR A 43 -0.09 4.56 2.03
C THR A 43 0.75 4.00 0.88
N GLN A 44 2.05 4.30 0.86
CA GLN A 44 2.99 3.89 -0.17
C GLN A 44 2.68 4.50 -1.56
N PHE A 45 3.55 4.26 -2.55
CA PHE A 45 3.37 4.72 -3.92
C PHE A 45 2.03 4.31 -4.54
N SER A 46 1.44 5.25 -5.28
CA SER A 46 0.30 5.04 -6.17
C SER A 46 0.57 5.70 -7.51
N LEU A 47 0.42 4.93 -8.59
CA LEU A 47 0.59 5.37 -9.96
C LEU A 47 -0.70 5.20 -10.75
N GLN A 48 -1.02 6.16 -11.63
CA GLN A 48 -1.95 5.93 -12.73
C GLN A 48 -1.17 5.57 -13.99
N VAL A 49 -1.48 4.42 -14.59
CA VAL A 49 -0.72 3.86 -15.71
C VAL A 49 -1.65 3.54 -16.87
N ARG A 50 -1.27 3.96 -18.07
CA ARG A 50 -2.00 3.64 -19.31
C ARG A 50 -1.68 2.21 -19.75
N VAL A 51 -2.72 1.39 -19.86
CA VAL A 51 -2.65 -0.02 -20.32
C VAL A 51 -3.66 -0.21 -21.44
N GLY A 52 -3.18 -0.14 -22.69
CA GLY A 52 -4.04 -0.08 -23.87
C GLY A 52 -4.87 1.21 -23.87
N SER A 53 -6.19 1.09 -24.03
CA SER A 53 -7.14 2.20 -23.96
C SER A 53 -7.57 2.58 -22.53
N ASN A 54 -7.18 1.80 -21.51
CA ASN A 54 -7.62 1.98 -20.14
C ASN A 54 -6.53 2.59 -19.26
N VAL A 55 -6.95 3.26 -18.18
CA VAL A 55 -6.05 3.68 -17.09
C VAL A 55 -6.25 2.75 -15.91
N LYS A 56 -5.14 2.23 -15.38
CA LYS A 56 -5.11 1.34 -14.21
C LYS A 56 -4.27 1.96 -13.10
N ASN A 57 -4.58 1.59 -11.86
CA ASN A 57 -3.82 2.05 -10.71
C ASN A 57 -2.84 0.95 -10.27
N ALA A 58 -1.55 1.25 -10.24
CA ALA A 58 -0.53 0.40 -9.61
C ALA A 58 -0.21 0.98 -8.23
N VAL A 59 -0.33 0.18 -7.17
CA VAL A 59 -0.22 0.67 -5.79
C VAL A 59 0.58 -0.26 -4.88
N GLY A 60 1.25 0.29 -3.88
CA GLY A 60 2.13 -0.47 -2.96
C GLY A 60 1.44 -1.01 -1.70
N HIS A 61 0.26 -0.49 -1.34
CA HIS A 61 -0.45 -0.85 -0.10
C HIS A 61 -1.41 -2.04 -0.21
N LEU A 62 -1.37 -2.79 -1.31
CA LEU A 62 -2.14 -4.05 -1.39
C LEU A 62 -1.54 -5.08 -0.45
N VAL A 63 -2.41 -5.89 0.17
CA VAL A 63 -1.96 -7.00 1.02
C VAL A 63 -1.18 -8.02 0.19
N GLY A 64 0.05 -8.33 0.60
CA GLY A 64 0.92 -9.26 -0.11
C GLY A 64 2.08 -9.78 0.73
N ASP A 65 2.84 -10.68 0.12
CA ASP A 65 4.09 -11.22 0.64
C ASP A 65 5.26 -10.36 0.15
N TYR A 66 5.53 -9.27 0.88
CA TYR A 66 6.70 -8.42 0.65
C TYR A 66 7.91 -8.99 1.38
N GLN A 67 9.09 -8.79 0.82
CA GLN A 67 10.35 -9.07 1.50
C GLN A 67 10.63 -7.92 2.48
N TYR A 68 11.10 -8.25 3.66
CA TYR A 68 11.47 -7.25 4.66
C TYR A 68 12.62 -7.74 5.52
N ASP A 69 13.44 -6.80 5.95
CA ASP A 69 14.51 -7.00 6.92
C ASP A 69 14.33 -5.99 8.06
N ILE A 70 14.44 -6.46 9.30
CA ILE A 70 14.21 -5.67 10.51
C ILE A 70 15.48 -5.76 11.35
N GLN A 71 16.29 -4.72 11.28
CA GLN A 71 17.47 -4.52 12.12
C GLN A 71 17.18 -3.43 13.15
N ASP A 72 18.05 -3.26 14.15
CA ASP A 72 17.82 -2.28 15.20
C ASP A 72 17.62 -0.88 14.63
N ASP A 73 18.54 -0.35 13.83
CA ASP A 73 18.43 1.03 13.31
C ASP A 73 17.99 1.11 11.85
N GLN A 74 17.63 -0.01 11.24
CA GLN A 74 17.19 -0.07 9.85
C GLN A 74 16.01 -1.02 9.66
N ILE A 75 15.00 -0.58 8.91
CA ILE A 75 13.91 -1.44 8.46
C ILE A 75 13.78 -1.30 6.96
N THR A 76 13.97 -2.39 6.23
CA THR A 76 13.88 -2.42 4.76
C THR A 76 12.68 -3.25 4.34
N ILE A 77 11.91 -2.76 3.36
CA ILE A 77 10.75 -3.45 2.79
C ILE A 77 10.82 -3.31 1.28
N GLU A 78 10.68 -4.41 0.56
CA GLU A 78 10.75 -4.39 -0.89
C GLU A 78 9.69 -5.29 -1.52
N GLY A 79 9.35 -4.97 -2.76
CA GLY A 79 8.54 -5.83 -3.61
C GLY A 79 7.83 -5.08 -4.72
N PRO A 80 6.95 -5.77 -5.45
CA PRO A 80 6.25 -5.17 -6.57
C PRO A 80 5.06 -4.33 -6.11
N LEU A 81 4.79 -3.22 -6.81
CA LEU A 81 3.45 -2.64 -6.81
C LEU A 81 2.45 -3.64 -7.39
N GLY A 82 1.19 -3.53 -7.00
CA GLY A 82 0.13 -4.38 -7.54
C GLY A 82 -0.96 -3.58 -8.24
N TRP A 83 -1.58 -4.18 -9.24
CA TRP A 83 -2.77 -3.62 -9.88
C TRP A 83 -3.95 -3.60 -8.92
N ALA A 84 -4.44 -2.40 -8.59
CA ALA A 84 -5.64 -2.24 -7.78
C ALA A 84 -6.87 -2.74 -8.55
N LYS A 85 -7.69 -3.57 -7.88
CA LYS A 85 -8.94 -4.08 -8.45
C LYS A 85 -10.02 -3.00 -8.33
N GLN A 86 -10.56 -2.55 -9.46
CA GLN A 86 -11.69 -1.61 -9.51
C GLN A 86 -13.05 -2.33 -9.70
N LYS A 87 -13.13 -3.63 -9.43
CA LYS A 87 -14.35 -4.42 -9.66
C LYS A 87 -15.44 -4.01 -8.67
N GLN A 88 -16.49 -3.36 -9.18
CA GLN A 88 -17.67 -3.03 -8.40
C GLN A 88 -18.66 -4.21 -8.32
N MET A 89 -19.38 -4.31 -7.20
CA MET A 89 -20.47 -5.25 -7.04
C MET A 89 -21.73 -4.68 -7.71
N THR A 90 -21.93 -5.03 -8.98
CA THR A 90 -23.15 -4.66 -9.72
C THR A 90 -24.39 -5.38 -9.15
N PRO A 91 -25.60 -4.88 -9.40
CA PRO A 91 -26.84 -5.56 -8.98
C PRO A 91 -26.91 -7.02 -9.45
N LEU A 92 -26.46 -7.29 -10.67
CA LEU A 92 -26.38 -8.65 -11.20
C LEU A 92 -25.41 -9.53 -10.40
N ASN A 93 -24.20 -9.03 -10.09
CA ASN A 93 -23.22 -9.76 -9.27
C ASN A 93 -23.79 -10.07 -7.88
N LEU A 94 -24.58 -9.15 -7.30
CA LEU A 94 -25.25 -9.34 -6.01
C LEU A 94 -26.37 -10.38 -6.08
N MET A 95 -27.18 -10.39 -7.14
CA MET A 95 -28.21 -11.43 -7.34
C MET A 95 -27.59 -12.82 -7.49
N ILE A 96 -26.54 -12.95 -8.30
CA ILE A 96 -25.80 -14.22 -8.46
C ILE A 96 -25.25 -14.67 -7.11
N LEU A 97 -24.59 -13.77 -6.37
CA LEU A 97 -24.07 -14.09 -5.05
C LEU A 97 -25.19 -14.56 -4.11
N ARG A 98 -26.38 -13.95 -4.19
CA ARG A 98 -27.54 -14.33 -3.38
C ARG A 98 -28.02 -15.75 -3.71
N VAL A 99 -28.13 -16.10 -4.99
CA VAL A 99 -28.48 -17.45 -5.44
C VAL A 99 -27.45 -18.47 -4.97
N VAL A 100 -26.15 -18.17 -5.13
CA VAL A 100 -25.06 -19.02 -4.64
C VAL A 100 -25.16 -19.23 -3.13
N MET A 101 -25.43 -18.18 -2.35
CA MET A 101 -25.58 -18.29 -0.89
C MET A 101 -26.80 -19.09 -0.46
N LEU A 102 -27.92 -19.00 -1.20
CA LEU A 102 -29.14 -19.77 -0.90
C LEU A 102 -29.02 -21.25 -1.29
N THR A 103 -28.08 -21.61 -2.16
CA THR A 103 -27.88 -22.97 -2.66
C THR A 103 -26.65 -23.63 -2.00
N VAL A 104 -25.47 -23.50 -2.61
CA VAL A 104 -24.22 -24.16 -2.19
C VAL A 104 -23.59 -23.44 -1.00
N GLY A 105 -23.66 -22.10 -1.00
CA GLY A 105 -23.02 -21.26 0.01
C GLY A 105 -23.59 -21.45 1.42
N ARG A 106 -24.83 -21.92 1.55
CA ARG A 106 -25.44 -22.31 2.84
C ARG A 106 -24.67 -23.43 3.52
N PHE A 107 -24.18 -24.40 2.75
CA PHE A 107 -23.48 -25.58 3.29
C PHE A 107 -21.96 -25.33 3.44
N PHE A 108 -21.40 -24.40 2.65
CA PHE A 108 -19.96 -24.09 2.66
C PHE A 108 -19.67 -22.58 2.77
N PRO A 109 -20.16 -21.89 3.81
CA PRO A 109 -20.03 -20.43 3.92
C PRO A 109 -18.56 -19.96 3.99
N ASN A 110 -17.70 -20.75 4.63
CA ASN A 110 -16.27 -20.45 4.74
C ASN A 110 -15.53 -20.57 3.40
N LEU A 111 -15.97 -21.46 2.50
CA LEU A 111 -15.40 -21.57 1.16
C LEU A 111 -15.74 -20.35 0.32
N ILE A 112 -17.02 -19.94 0.31
CA ILE A 112 -17.45 -18.73 -0.41
C ILE A 112 -16.72 -17.50 0.12
N ARG A 113 -16.57 -17.37 1.45
CA ARG A 113 -15.79 -16.28 2.07
C ARG A 113 -14.36 -16.26 1.54
N LYS A 114 -13.65 -17.39 1.55
CA LYS A 114 -12.26 -17.48 1.06
C LYS A 114 -12.15 -17.11 -0.43
N LEU A 115 -13.10 -17.56 -1.26
CA LEU A 115 -13.13 -17.23 -2.69
C LEU A 115 -13.36 -15.73 -2.94
N LEU A 116 -14.32 -15.12 -2.25
CA LEU A 116 -14.59 -13.69 -2.36
C LEU A 116 -13.42 -12.85 -1.87
N GLN A 117 -12.81 -13.24 -0.74
CA GLN A 117 -11.60 -12.59 -0.23
C GLN A 117 -10.47 -12.68 -1.26
N LYS A 118 -10.22 -13.85 -1.86
CA LYS A 118 -9.23 -14.02 -2.95
C LYS A 118 -9.58 -13.25 -4.21
N MET A 119 -10.86 -13.06 -4.52
CA MET A 119 -11.26 -12.31 -5.71
C MET A 119 -11.15 -10.81 -5.50
N LEU A 120 -11.55 -10.29 -4.34
CA LEU A 120 -11.78 -8.85 -4.10
C LEU A 120 -10.70 -8.18 -3.26
N ILE A 121 -9.99 -8.95 -2.42
CA ILE A 121 -9.09 -8.41 -1.40
C ILE A 121 -7.66 -8.93 -1.62
N THR A 122 -7.47 -10.25 -1.63
CA THR A 122 -6.18 -10.91 -1.84
C THR A 122 -6.01 -11.30 -3.33
N GLY A 123 -4.86 -11.86 -3.72
CA GLY A 123 -4.60 -12.23 -5.12
C GLY A 123 -4.44 -11.04 -6.06
N LYS A 124 -3.49 -10.16 -5.75
CA LYS A 124 -3.08 -9.05 -6.63
C LYS A 124 -2.25 -9.58 -7.81
N ASN A 125 -2.33 -8.89 -8.94
CA ASN A 125 -1.39 -9.09 -10.04
C ASN A 125 -0.32 -8.02 -9.91
N ASP A 126 0.94 -8.40 -10.07
CA ASP A 126 2.04 -7.47 -9.99
C ASP A 126 2.04 -6.51 -11.18
N ALA A 127 2.35 -5.25 -10.88
CA ALA A 127 2.60 -4.21 -11.87
C ALA A 127 4.12 -4.17 -12.16
N PRO A 128 4.55 -3.65 -13.33
CA PRO A 128 5.96 -3.59 -13.73
C PRO A 128 6.73 -2.48 -12.99
N PHE A 129 6.53 -2.39 -11.68
CA PHE A 129 7.17 -1.41 -10.79
C PHE A 129 7.56 -2.12 -9.50
N ARG A 130 8.83 -2.01 -9.12
CA ARG A 130 9.35 -2.58 -7.88
C ARG A 130 9.81 -1.45 -6.98
N PHE A 131 9.37 -1.47 -5.72
CA PHE A 131 9.79 -0.49 -4.73
C PHE A 131 10.76 -1.10 -3.73
N GLN A 132 11.58 -0.24 -3.14
CA GLN A 132 12.32 -0.50 -1.92
C GLN A 132 12.11 0.69 -1.00
N ARG A 133 11.71 0.41 0.24
CA ARG A 133 11.47 1.38 1.30
C ARG A 133 12.41 1.08 2.45
N THR A 134 13.21 2.06 2.85
CA THR A 134 14.14 1.92 3.96
C THR A 134 13.90 3.01 4.99
N PHE A 135 13.61 2.60 6.22
CA PHE A 135 13.61 3.46 7.38
C PHE A 135 14.96 3.34 8.07
N HIS A 136 15.57 4.47 8.37
CA HIS A 136 16.82 4.59 9.11
C HIS A 136 16.59 5.41 10.37
N TRP A 137 17.01 4.88 11.51
CA TRP A 137 17.07 5.63 12.76
C TRP A 137 18.47 6.19 12.93
N GLN A 138 18.60 7.51 12.95
CA GLN A 138 19.88 8.17 13.17
C GLN A 138 19.64 9.48 13.92
N ASP A 139 20.53 9.82 14.87
CA ASP A 139 20.52 11.11 15.58
C ASP A 139 19.12 11.50 16.14
N GLY A 140 18.40 10.53 16.70
CA GLY A 140 17.10 10.75 17.34
C GLY A 140 15.92 10.96 16.39
N HIS A 141 16.09 10.72 15.08
CA HIS A 141 15.01 10.86 14.11
C HIS A 141 14.98 9.71 13.11
N TRP A 142 13.82 9.53 12.46
CA TRP A 142 13.67 8.59 11.36
C TRP A 142 13.89 9.30 10.03
N THR A 143 14.73 8.71 9.19
CA THR A 143 14.85 9.05 7.78
C THR A 143 14.22 7.93 6.96
N LEU A 144 13.40 8.31 6.00
CA LEU A 144 12.70 7.42 5.09
C LEU A 144 13.23 7.65 3.68
N ASN A 145 13.83 6.62 3.10
CA ASN A 145 14.23 6.59 1.71
C ASN A 145 13.36 5.60 0.95
N ASP A 146 12.68 6.08 -0.08
CA ASP A 146 11.89 5.26 -0.99
C ASP A 146 12.52 5.29 -2.38
N GLN A 147 12.70 4.12 -2.96
CA GLN A 147 13.08 3.93 -4.35
C GLN A 147 11.96 3.20 -5.09
N LEU A 148 11.67 3.64 -6.32
CA LEU A 148 10.74 2.98 -7.22
C LEU A 148 11.36 2.81 -8.60
N ILE A 149 11.41 1.57 -9.08
CA ILE A 149 12.00 1.20 -10.37
C ILE A 149 10.88 0.75 -11.30
N ALA A 150 10.81 1.31 -12.51
CA ALA A 150 9.92 0.85 -13.57
C ALA A 150 10.66 -0.13 -14.49
N THR A 151 10.23 -1.40 -14.53
CA THR A 151 10.87 -2.42 -15.39
C THR A 151 10.55 -2.20 -16.87
N ASP A 152 9.39 -1.61 -17.15
CA ASP A 152 8.90 -1.35 -18.51
C ASP A 152 9.02 0.15 -18.89
N GLY A 153 9.74 0.93 -18.07
CA GLY A 153 9.91 2.38 -18.20
C GLY A 153 8.72 3.22 -17.72
N TRP A 154 8.92 4.53 -17.68
CA TRP A 154 7.98 5.51 -17.11
C TRP A 154 6.95 6.07 -18.10
N SER A 155 7.13 5.86 -19.40
CA SER A 155 6.36 6.54 -20.46
C SER A 155 4.84 6.34 -20.42
N LYS A 156 4.38 5.29 -19.75
CA LYS A 156 2.94 4.97 -19.57
C LYS A 156 2.36 5.52 -18.27
N VAL A 157 3.19 6.05 -17.37
CA VAL A 157 2.76 6.63 -16.09
C VAL A 157 2.24 8.04 -16.36
N LEU A 158 1.01 8.29 -15.94
CA LEU A 158 0.31 9.57 -16.14
C LEU A 158 0.46 10.48 -14.93
N THR A 159 0.31 9.91 -13.74
CA THR A 159 0.44 10.60 -12.45
C THR A 159 1.00 9.65 -11.43
N ALA A 160 1.66 10.22 -10.42
CA ALA A 160 2.18 9.48 -9.29
C ALA A 160 2.10 10.28 -8.02
N GLY A 161 1.97 9.57 -6.91
CA GLY A 161 2.07 10.20 -5.61
C GLY A 161 1.99 9.22 -4.47
N ILE A 162 2.06 9.79 -3.28
CA ILE A 162 1.91 9.09 -2.02
C ILE A 162 0.78 9.77 -1.25
N GLY A 163 -0.28 9.01 -1.00
CA GLY A 163 -1.45 9.45 -0.25
C GLY A 163 -1.30 9.18 1.26
N SER A 164 -2.14 9.86 2.04
CA SER A 164 -2.20 9.72 3.49
C SER A 164 -3.18 8.64 3.96
N ASP A 165 -4.21 8.35 3.16
CA ASP A 165 -5.24 7.34 3.47
C ASP A 165 -5.86 6.70 2.21
N GLN A 166 -5.05 6.44 1.17
CA GLN A 166 -5.54 5.77 -0.02
C GLN A 166 -5.93 4.31 0.28
N THR A 167 -7.13 3.92 -0.14
CA THR A 167 -7.59 2.52 -0.04
C THR A 167 -7.90 1.98 -1.42
N SER A 168 -7.24 0.87 -1.76
CA SER A 168 -7.35 0.19 -3.07
C SER A 168 -7.88 -1.24 -2.97
N ILE A 169 -8.45 -1.56 -1.81
CA ILE A 169 -9.21 -2.78 -1.56
C ILE A 169 -10.65 -2.41 -1.26
N TYR A 170 -11.57 -3.26 -1.69
CA TYR A 170 -12.99 -3.06 -1.45
C TYR A 170 -13.33 -3.43 0.00
N VAL A 171 -13.87 -2.48 0.76
CA VAL A 171 -14.39 -2.73 2.11
C VAL A 171 -15.74 -2.03 2.25
N VAL A 172 -16.82 -2.81 2.37
CA VAL A 172 -18.21 -2.33 2.24
C VAL A 172 -18.62 -1.35 3.33
N MET A 173 -17.97 -1.35 4.50
CA MET A 173 -18.37 -0.50 5.64
C MET A 173 -17.21 -0.14 6.58
N SER A 174 -16.05 0.30 6.07
CA SER A 174 -14.88 0.57 6.94
C SER A 174 -14.18 1.92 6.74
N ARG A 175 -14.80 2.88 6.06
CA ARG A 175 -14.21 4.22 5.90
C ARG A 175 -14.75 5.16 6.97
N THR A 176 -14.29 4.98 8.19
CA THR A 176 -14.48 5.99 9.25
C THR A 176 -13.52 7.15 8.98
N PHE A 177 -13.98 8.37 9.26
CA PHE A 177 -13.10 9.54 9.20
C PHE A 177 -11.91 9.38 10.13
N GLN A 178 -10.73 9.79 9.68
CA GLN A 178 -9.51 9.87 10.47
C GLN A 178 -8.79 11.17 10.14
N ALA A 179 -8.29 11.90 11.14
CA ALA A 179 -7.62 13.19 10.92
C ALA A 179 -6.48 13.13 9.91
N GLY A 180 -5.78 12.00 9.79
CA GLY A 180 -4.73 11.77 8.80
C GLY A 180 -5.19 11.89 7.35
N GLN A 181 -6.48 11.69 7.05
CA GLN A 181 -7.06 11.85 5.70
C GLN A 181 -6.96 13.28 5.17
N LEU A 182 -6.77 14.27 6.05
CA LEU A 182 -6.62 15.67 5.68
C LEU A 182 -5.18 16.04 5.31
N GLN A 183 -4.21 15.14 5.51
CA GLN A 183 -2.84 15.40 5.11
C GLN A 183 -2.73 15.43 3.58
N PRO A 184 -1.95 16.39 3.03
CA PRO A 184 -1.82 16.56 1.60
C PRO A 184 -1.19 15.33 0.96
N TRP A 185 -1.53 15.09 -0.30
CA TRP A 185 -0.83 14.11 -1.11
C TRP A 185 0.53 14.65 -1.49
N LYS A 186 1.56 13.79 -1.47
CA LYS A 186 2.82 14.09 -2.12
C LYS A 186 2.67 13.75 -3.59
N ASP A 187 2.45 14.76 -4.43
CA ASP A 187 2.49 14.61 -5.89
C ASP A 187 3.95 14.40 -6.32
N LEU A 188 4.17 13.40 -7.17
CA LEU A 188 5.48 12.99 -7.70
C LEU A 188 5.46 12.97 -9.24
N THR A 189 4.42 13.55 -9.85
CA THR A 189 4.18 13.47 -11.29
C THR A 189 5.26 14.20 -12.08
N SER A 190 5.71 15.38 -11.61
CA SER A 190 6.82 16.12 -12.22
C SER A 190 8.12 15.34 -12.22
N GLU A 191 8.41 14.68 -11.11
CA GLU A 191 9.63 13.92 -10.89
C GLU A 191 9.68 12.74 -11.85
N ILE A 192 8.59 11.98 -11.97
CA ILE A 192 8.50 10.88 -12.93
C ILE A 192 8.63 11.36 -14.38
N ASN A 193 8.02 12.48 -14.73
CA ASN A 193 8.11 13.02 -16.10
C ASN A 193 9.53 13.44 -16.48
N ALA A 194 10.39 13.73 -15.48
CA ALA A 194 11.79 14.05 -15.70
C ALA A 194 12.71 12.82 -15.77
N LEU A 195 12.22 11.62 -15.42
CA LEU A 195 13.04 10.40 -15.39
C LEU A 195 13.26 9.82 -16.78
N SER A 196 14.47 9.33 -17.01
CA SER A 196 14.75 8.40 -18.11
C SER A 196 14.18 7.01 -17.83
N SER A 197 13.90 6.21 -18.86
CA SER A 197 13.22 4.91 -18.73
C SER A 197 13.79 3.96 -17.65
N ASN A 198 15.11 3.95 -17.43
CA ASN A 198 15.78 3.06 -16.48
C ASN A 198 16.19 3.75 -15.18
N GLN A 199 15.88 5.04 -15.02
CA GLN A 199 16.26 5.80 -13.84
C GLN A 199 15.26 5.51 -12.71
N PRO A 200 15.71 5.18 -11.49
CA PRO A 200 14.81 5.03 -10.35
C PRO A 200 14.23 6.39 -9.94
N LEU A 201 12.98 6.37 -9.47
CA LEU A 201 12.43 7.48 -8.70
C LEU A 201 12.92 7.32 -7.25
N GLU A 202 13.60 8.33 -6.73
CA GLU A 202 14.10 8.36 -5.35
C GLU A 202 13.41 9.46 -4.55
N VAL A 203 12.96 9.14 -3.35
CA VAL A 203 12.23 10.05 -2.48
C VAL A 203 12.74 9.92 -1.06
N GLU A 204 13.43 10.94 -0.58
CA GLU A 204 13.89 11.03 0.80
C GLU A 204 12.98 11.94 1.64
N ARG A 205 12.73 11.54 2.89
CA ARG A 205 11.91 12.27 3.87
C ARG A 205 12.47 12.10 5.28
N GLN A 206 12.60 13.19 6.01
CA GLN A 206 12.81 13.16 7.46
C GLN A 206 11.45 13.17 8.17
N LEU A 207 11.31 12.35 9.22
CA LEU A 207 10.08 12.19 10.01
C LEU A 207 10.21 12.87 11.38
#